data_AF-A0A9Q0TCR4-F1
#
_entry.id   AF-A0A9Q0TCR4-F1
#
_cell.length_a   1.000
_cell.length_b   1.000
_cell.length_c   1.000
_cell.angle_alpha   90.00
_cell.angle_beta   90.00
_cell.angle_gamma   90.00
#
_symmetry.space_group_name_H-M   'P 1'
#
loop_
_entity.id
_entity.type
_entity.pdbx_description
1 polymer ?
#
loop_
_entity_poly.entity_id
_entity_poly.type
_entity_poly.pdbx_seq_one_letter_code
_entity_poly.pdbx_strand_id
1 'polypeptide(L)'
;MAAQLSSRLQTILQAAVQSVEWTYSLFWQMCPQQGILVWGDGYYNGPIKTRKTVQPMEVSTEEASLQRSQQLRDLYDSLSIGENNQPERRPCAALSPEDLTETEWFYLMCVSFSFSPGAG
;
A
#
# COMPACT_ATOMS: atom_id res chain seq x y z
N MET A 1 -7.40 3.28 -20.20
CA MET A 1 -6.70 1.99 -20.43
C MET A 1 -5.74 1.63 -19.29
N ALA A 2 -4.78 2.48 -18.89
CA ALA A 2 -3.90 2.18 -17.74
C ALA A 2 -4.65 2.01 -16.39
N ALA A 3 -5.64 2.87 -16.11
CA ALA A 3 -6.45 2.82 -14.89
C ALA A 3 -7.40 1.60 -14.78
N GLN A 4 -7.65 0.87 -15.88
CA GLN A 4 -8.47 -0.36 -15.87
C GLN A 4 -7.64 -1.61 -15.60
N LEU A 5 -6.33 -1.57 -15.86
CA LEU A 5 -5.41 -2.66 -15.54
C LEU A 5 -5.06 -2.63 -14.04
N SER A 6 -4.91 -1.44 -13.46
CA SER A 6 -4.68 -1.27 -12.02
C SER A 6 -5.86 -1.82 -11.20
N SER A 7 -7.11 -1.55 -11.60
CA SER A 7 -8.27 -2.03 -10.85
C SER A 7 -8.39 -3.56 -10.84
N ARG A 8 -8.13 -4.23 -11.98
CA ARG A 8 -8.17 -5.70 -12.04
C ARG A 8 -7.05 -6.34 -11.20
N LEU A 9 -5.84 -5.80 -11.26
CA LEU A 9 -4.71 -6.31 -10.49
C LEU A 9 -4.98 -6.20 -8.99
N GLN A 10 -5.48 -5.06 -8.53
CA GLN A 10 -5.88 -4.85 -7.13
C GLN A 10 -6.92 -5.88 -6.67
N THR A 11 -7.94 -6.17 -7.49
CA THR A 11 -8.94 -7.21 -7.18
C THR A 11 -8.31 -8.59 -7.01
N ILE A 12 -7.34 -8.95 -7.87
CA ILE A 12 -6.65 -10.26 -7.77
C ILE A 12 -5.79 -10.32 -6.51
N LEU A 13 -5.04 -9.26 -6.21
CA LEU A 13 -4.18 -9.17 -5.03
C LEU A 13 -5.00 -9.20 -3.73
N GLN A 14 -6.13 -8.50 -3.70
CA GLN A 14 -7.11 -8.55 -2.62
C GLN A 14 -7.66 -9.97 -2.42
N ALA A 15 -8.15 -10.60 -3.50
CA ALA A 15 -8.69 -11.95 -3.42
C ALA A 15 -7.65 -12.97 -2.93
N ALA A 16 -6.40 -12.84 -3.36
CA ALA A 16 -5.31 -13.71 -2.92
C ALA A 16 -5.09 -13.63 -1.40
N VAL A 17 -4.97 -12.41 -0.84
CA VAL A 17 -4.73 -12.26 0.60
C VAL A 17 -5.92 -12.69 1.44
N GLN A 18 -7.15 -12.45 0.96
CA GLN A 18 -8.37 -12.83 1.67
C GLN A 18 -8.58 -14.35 1.68
N SER A 19 -8.30 -15.02 0.56
CA SER A 19 -8.51 -16.46 0.44
C SER A 19 -7.56 -17.30 1.30
N VAL A 20 -6.35 -16.80 1.58
CA VAL A 20 -5.30 -17.50 2.34
C VAL A 20 -5.03 -16.84 3.70
N GLU A 21 -5.78 -15.78 4.05
CA GLU A 21 -5.57 -14.99 5.26
C GLU A 21 -4.13 -14.44 5.39
N TRP A 22 -3.53 -14.03 4.27
CA TRP A 22 -2.20 -13.42 4.29
C TRP A 22 -2.24 -11.98 4.75
N THR A 23 -1.16 -11.55 5.39
CA THR A 23 -0.98 -10.17 5.88
C THR A 23 -0.90 -9.15 4.74
N TYR A 24 -0.28 -9.50 3.61
CA TYR A 24 -0.20 -8.62 2.44
C TYR A 24 0.16 -9.42 1.18
N SER A 25 0.00 -8.79 0.03
CA SER A 25 0.54 -9.23 -1.25
C SER A 25 1.26 -8.07 -1.94
N LEU A 26 2.29 -8.39 -2.72
CA LEU A 26 3.05 -7.43 -3.51
C LEU A 26 3.21 -7.95 -4.93
N PHE A 27 3.11 -7.06 -5.89
CA PHE A 27 3.38 -7.31 -7.29
C PHE A 27 4.58 -6.50 -7.74
N TRP A 28 5.62 -7.21 -8.17
CA TRP A 28 6.82 -6.66 -8.77
C TRP A 28 6.67 -6.70 -10.29
N GLN A 29 6.82 -5.54 -10.93
CA GLN A 29 6.71 -5.41 -12.39
C GLN A 29 8.09 -5.16 -13.01
N MET A 30 8.31 -5.71 -14.20
CA MET A 30 9.52 -5.45 -14.96
C MET A 30 9.52 -4.01 -15.49
N CYS A 31 10.56 -3.24 -15.19
CA CYS A 31 10.81 -1.93 -15.77
C CYS A 31 11.69 -2.10 -17.03
N PRO A 32 11.14 -2.05 -18.27
CA PRO A 32 11.89 -2.43 -19.46
C PRO A 32 13.11 -1.55 -19.74
N GLN A 33 13.03 -0.28 -19.33
CA GLN A 33 14.11 0.69 -19.53
C GLN A 33 15.31 0.43 -18.62
N GLN A 34 15.08 -0.13 -17.44
CA GLN A 34 16.10 -0.34 -16.40
C GLN A 34 16.52 -1.81 -16.29
N GLY A 35 15.72 -2.74 -16.84
CA GLY A 35 16.01 -4.17 -16.76
C GLY A 35 15.86 -4.76 -15.35
N ILE A 36 15.18 -4.06 -14.45
CA ILE A 36 14.98 -4.46 -13.05
C ILE A 36 13.50 -4.59 -12.72
N LEU A 37 13.20 -5.35 -11.67
CA LEU A 37 11.88 -5.39 -11.04
C LEU A 37 11.73 -4.19 -10.11
N VAL A 38 10.65 -3.45 -10.31
CA VAL A 38 10.22 -2.36 -9.43
C VAL A 38 8.82 -2.65 -8.92
N TRP A 39 8.44 -1.99 -7.84
CA TRP A 39 7.11 -2.18 -7.31
C TRP A 39 6.05 -1.74 -8.33
N GLY A 40 5.06 -2.60 -8.56
CA GLY A 40 3.91 -2.29 -9.40
C GLY A 40 2.67 -2.00 -8.56
N ASP A 41 2.30 -2.95 -7.71
CA ASP A 41 1.09 -2.84 -6.88
C ASP A 41 1.18 -3.72 -5.63
N GLY A 42 0.20 -3.62 -4.74
CA GLY A 42 0.14 -4.43 -3.53
C GLY A 42 -1.17 -4.25 -2.78
N TYR A 43 -1.45 -5.18 -1.86
CA TYR A 43 -2.61 -5.08 -0.99
C TYR A 43 -2.21 -5.46 0.44
N TYR A 44 -2.55 -4.60 1.40
CA TYR A 44 -2.33 -4.83 2.82
C TYR A 44 -3.62 -5.32 3.49
N ASN A 45 -3.54 -6.47 4.15
CA ASN A 45 -4.63 -7.14 4.89
C ASN A 45 -4.20 -7.46 6.34
N GLY A 46 -3.15 -6.79 6.82
CA GLY A 46 -2.61 -7.01 8.15
C GLY A 46 -3.35 -6.22 9.23
N PRO A 47 -2.88 -6.32 10.49
CA PRO A 47 -3.45 -5.59 11.60
C PRO A 47 -3.42 -4.07 11.36
N ILE A 48 -4.51 -3.39 11.71
CA ILE A 48 -4.66 -1.93 11.60
C ILE A 48 -4.83 -1.37 13.01
N LYS A 49 -3.93 -0.47 13.44
CA LYS A 49 -4.10 0.27 14.69
C LYS A 49 -5.10 1.40 14.48
N THR A 50 -6.37 1.16 14.78
CA THR A 50 -7.35 2.24 14.88
C THR A 50 -7.39 2.77 16.33
N ARG A 51 -7.17 4.07 16.53
CA ARG A 51 -7.52 4.69 17.82
C ARG A 51 -9.04 4.60 17.94
N LYS A 52 -9.53 3.86 18.94
CA LYS A 52 -10.95 3.78 19.32
C LYS A 52 -11.54 5.18 19.48
N THR A 53 -12.13 5.73 18.43
CA THR A 53 -12.80 7.04 18.51
C THR A 53 -14.04 7.02 17.62
N VAL A 54 -15.17 6.86 18.31
CA VAL A 54 -16.52 7.38 18.02
C VAL A 54 -17.15 6.99 16.67
N GLN A 55 -18.14 6.10 16.81
CA GLN A 55 -19.12 5.55 15.86
C GLN A 55 -18.66 4.35 15.01
N PRO A 56 -19.26 3.16 15.24
CA PRO A 56 -19.14 2.03 14.32
C PRO A 56 -19.98 2.36 13.09
N MET A 57 -19.42 3.10 12.14
CA MET A 57 -19.84 2.90 10.77
C MET A 57 -19.42 1.46 10.44
N GLU A 58 -20.37 0.61 10.06
CA GLU A 58 -20.14 -0.78 9.69
C GLU A 58 -19.35 -0.87 8.38
N VAL A 59 -18.10 -0.41 8.42
CA VAL A 59 -17.13 -0.61 7.36
C VAL A 59 -16.73 -2.07 7.43
N SER A 60 -16.91 -2.80 6.33
CA SER A 60 -16.52 -4.21 6.31
C SER A 60 -15.01 -4.35 6.56
N THR A 61 -14.55 -5.51 7.01
CA THR A 61 -13.10 -5.74 7.18
C THR A 61 -12.37 -5.54 5.85
N GLU A 62 -13.00 -5.88 4.72
CA GLU A 62 -12.43 -5.67 3.38
C GLU A 62 -12.33 -4.20 2.99
N GLU A 63 -13.34 -3.40 3.33
CA GLU A 63 -13.34 -1.96 3.07
C GLU A 63 -12.28 -1.24 3.92
N ALA A 64 -12.11 -1.67 5.18
CA ALA A 64 -11.09 -1.15 6.07
C ALA A 64 -9.67 -1.47 5.58
N SER A 65 -9.41 -2.70 5.13
CA SER A 65 -8.11 -3.10 4.57
C SER A 65 -7.82 -2.42 3.23
N LEU A 66 -8.84 -2.21 2.39
CA LEU A 66 -8.71 -1.44 1.14
C LEU A 66 -8.34 0.02 1.43
N GLN A 67 -9.08 0.68 2.34
CA GLN A 67 -8.77 2.05 2.74
C GLN A 67 -7.37 2.15 3.32
N ARG A 68 -6.96 1.19 4.15
CA ARG A 68 -5.63 1.19 4.75
C ARG A 68 -4.53 0.98 3.71
N SER A 69 -4.75 0.08 2.76
CA SER A 69 -3.83 -0.12 1.62
C SER A 69 -3.61 1.18 0.85
N GLN A 70 -4.67 1.96 0.62
CA GLN A 70 -4.56 3.25 -0.03
C GLN A 70 -3.80 4.28 0.83
N GLN A 71 -4.06 4.34 2.14
CA GLN A 71 -3.31 5.24 3.04
C GLN A 71 -1.81 4.94 3.06
N LEU A 72 -1.44 3.65 3.03
CA LEU A 72 -0.04 3.22 2.96
C LEU A 72 0.59 3.61 1.61
N ARG A 73 -0.14 3.45 0.50
CA ARG A 73 0.28 3.88 -0.84
C ARG A 73 0.56 5.38 -0.87
N ASP A 74 -0.40 6.18 -0.42
CA ASP A 74 -0.29 7.65 -0.43
C ASP A 74 0.88 8.12 0.44
N LEU A 75 1.08 7.48 1.61
CA LEU A 75 2.22 7.76 2.47
C LEU A 75 3.53 7.46 1.77
N TYR A 76 3.69 6.27 1.16
CA TYR A 76 4.89 5.92 0.40
C TYR A 76 5.16 6.92 -0.73
N ASP A 77 4.16 7.24 -1.54
CA ASP A 77 4.30 8.18 -2.65
C ASP A 77 4.76 9.55 -2.12
N SER A 78 4.20 10.03 -1.00
CA SER A 78 4.62 11.29 -0.36
C SER A 78 6.08 11.29 0.14
N LEU A 79 6.54 10.15 0.68
CA LEU A 79 7.93 9.98 1.15
C LEU A 79 8.92 9.85 -0.01
N SER A 80 8.49 9.23 -1.12
CA SER A 80 9.35 8.93 -2.28
C SER A 80 9.67 10.15 -3.14
N ILE A 81 8.76 11.13 -3.22
CA ILE A 81 8.90 12.33 -4.06
C ILE A 81 9.87 13.36 -3.44
N GLY A 82 10.23 13.20 -2.16
CA GLY A 82 10.99 14.18 -1.38
C GLY A 82 10.14 15.43 -1.05
N GLU A 83 10.44 16.13 0.03
CA GLU A 83 9.68 17.29 0.54
C GLU A 83 9.76 18.56 -0.36
N ASN A 84 9.67 18.43 -1.67
CA ASN A 84 9.78 19.57 -2.57
C ASN A 84 8.39 20.14 -2.90
N ASN A 85 7.96 21.08 -2.06
CA ASN A 85 6.94 22.10 -2.31
C ASN A 85 5.52 21.61 -2.68
N GLN A 86 4.60 21.58 -1.70
CA GLN A 86 3.25 22.16 -1.81
C GLN A 86 2.52 22.18 -0.44
N PRO A 87 1.99 23.33 0.01
CA PRO A 87 1.07 23.40 1.13
C PRO A 87 -0.38 23.35 0.60
N GLU A 88 -0.83 22.20 0.09
CA GLU A 88 -2.24 22.07 -0.30
C GLU A 88 -2.89 20.86 0.37
N ARG A 89 -3.59 21.19 1.45
CA ARG A 89 -4.65 20.40 2.07
C ARG A 89 -4.22 18.99 2.49
N ARG A 90 -3.40 18.91 3.55
CA ARG A 90 -3.36 17.70 4.39
C ARG A 90 -4.82 17.33 4.69
N PRO A 91 -5.33 16.16 4.26
CA PRO A 91 -6.47 15.59 4.95
C PRO A 91 -6.08 15.58 6.43
N CYS A 92 -6.93 16.09 7.32
CA CYS A 92 -6.67 16.06 8.77
C CYS A 92 -6.49 14.62 9.34
N ALA A 93 -6.57 13.60 8.47
CA ALA A 93 -6.45 12.18 8.71
C ALA A 93 -5.36 11.48 7.85
N ALA A 94 -4.37 12.22 7.33
CA ALA A 94 -3.22 11.60 6.65
C ALA A 94 -2.42 10.73 7.63
N LEU A 95 -2.09 9.51 7.24
CA LEU A 95 -1.33 8.57 8.03
C LEU A 95 0.12 9.07 8.19
N SER A 96 0.59 9.28 9.42
CA SER A 96 1.98 9.67 9.68
C SER A 96 2.88 8.42 9.79
N PRO A 97 4.17 8.50 9.44
CA PRO A 97 5.12 7.39 9.62
C PRO A 97 5.15 6.84 11.04
N GLU A 98 4.99 7.69 12.06
CA GLU A 98 5.02 7.34 13.48
C GLU A 98 3.79 6.55 13.93
N ASP A 99 2.69 6.62 13.17
CA ASP A 99 1.44 5.92 13.47
C ASP A 99 1.40 4.50 12.89
N LEU A 100 2.45 4.08 12.17
CA LEU A 100 2.54 2.76 11.56
C LEU A 100 2.80 1.67 12.60
N THR A 101 2.18 0.51 12.39
CA THR A 101 2.61 -0.73 13.04
C THR A 101 3.94 -1.22 12.47
N GLU A 102 4.63 -2.11 13.17
CA GLU A 102 5.84 -2.76 12.65
C GLU A 102 5.57 -3.50 11.33
N THR A 103 4.39 -4.12 11.20
CA THR A 103 3.98 -4.85 10.00
C THR A 103 3.70 -3.91 8.83
N GLU A 104 3.06 -2.77 9.08
CA GLU A 104 2.84 -1.74 8.06
C GLU A 104 4.16 -1.10 7.63
N TRP A 105 5.06 -0.83 8.58
CA TRP A 105 6.40 -0.34 8.28
C TRP A 105 7.16 -1.34 7.41
N PHE A 106 7.14 -2.62 7.77
CA PHE A 106 7.77 -3.68 6.97
C PHE A 106 7.19 -3.76 5.56
N TYR A 107 5.87 -3.68 5.41
CA TYR A 107 5.22 -3.62 4.11
C TYR A 107 5.72 -2.43 3.27
N LEU A 108 5.81 -1.23 3.85
CA LEU A 108 6.34 -0.05 3.14
C LEU A 108 7.83 -0.19 2.79
N MET A 109 8.64 -0.76 3.69
CA MET A 109 10.03 -1.08 3.37
C MET A 109 10.10 -2.03 2.18
N CYS A 110 9.24 -3.06 2.12
CA CYS A 110 9.19 -3.97 0.98
C CYS A 110 8.91 -3.23 -0.32
N VAL A 111 7.95 -2.30 -0.32
CA VAL A 111 7.58 -1.46 -1.48
C VAL A 111 8.76 -0.63 -2.02
N SER A 112 9.71 -0.26 -1.16
CA SER A 112 10.88 0.55 -1.53
C SER A 112 11.99 -0.21 -2.27
N PHE A 113 11.98 -1.54 -2.27
CA PHE A 113 13.03 -2.31 -2.93
C PHE A 113 12.95 -2.26 -4.46
N SER A 114 14.04 -2.65 -5.10
CA SER A 114 14.08 -3.02 -6.52
C SER A 114 15.06 -4.17 -6.68
N PHE A 115 14.83 -5.01 -7.69
CA PHE A 115 15.59 -6.25 -7.84
C PHE A 115 16.12 -6.42 -9.26
N SER A 116 17.42 -6.68 -9.37
CA SER A 116 18.02 -7.16 -10.61
C SER A 116 17.56 -8.60 -10.91
N PRO A 117 17.54 -9.01 -12.19
CA PRO A 117 17.23 -10.39 -12.54
C PRO A 117 18.14 -11.39 -11.81
N GLY A 118 17.54 -12.38 -11.16
CA GLY A 118 18.26 -13.42 -10.42
C GLY A 118 18.73 -13.03 -9.01
N ALA A 119 18.38 -11.84 -8.51
CA ALA A 119 18.65 -11.40 -7.14
C ALA A 119 17.37 -11.35 -6.31
N GLY A 120 17.45 -11.74 -5.03
CA GLY A 120 16.35 -11.76 -4.07
C GLY A 120 16.83 -12.05 -2.65
#